data_AF-A0A5C8MP94-F1
#
_entry.id   AF-A0A5C8MP94-F1
#
_cell.length_a   1.000
_cell.length_b   1.000
_cell.length_c   1.000
_cell.angle_alpha   90.00
_cell.angle_beta   90.00
_cell.angle_gamma   90.00
#
_symmetry.space_group_name_H-M   'P 1'
#
loop_
_entity.id
_entity.type
_entity.pdbx_description
1 polymer ?
#
loop_
_entity_poly.entity_id
_entity_poly.type
_entity_poly.pdbx_seq_one_letter_code
_entity_poly.pdbx_strand_id
1 'polypeptide(L)'
;SVTVQDPDPAMAAKIANKTADVFKNEIVKIMNIDNVSILSKAEVKENQAPVKPKPLLNMAIAFVVGLMTGVGLAFLLEYLDNTIKTETDVEKHLGLPVLGAVSIISAEESKKAKKQVSMVKTRGETIGS
;
A
#
# COMPACT_ATOMS: atom_id res chain seq x y z
N SER A 1 -1.94 -33.16 18.92
CA SER A 1 -2.13 -31.84 19.54
C SER A 1 -3.51 -31.33 19.18
N VAL A 2 -4.22 -30.66 20.10
CA VAL A 2 -5.51 -30.03 19.83
C VAL A 2 -5.28 -28.52 19.70
N THR A 3 -5.82 -27.90 18.65
CA THR A 3 -5.70 -26.46 18.39
C THR A 3 -7.07 -25.87 18.24
N VAL A 4 -7.35 -24.80 19.00
CA VAL A 4 -8.63 -24.08 18.98
C VAL A 4 -8.34 -22.61 18.68
N GLN A 5 -9.15 -22.00 17.81
CA GLN A 5 -9.10 -20.57 17.49
C GLN A 5 -10.45 -19.97 17.84
N ASP A 6 -10.45 -18.94 18.68
CA ASP A 6 -11.64 -18.19 19.09
C ASP A 6 -11.26 -16.71 19.28
N PRO A 7 -12.16 -15.75 18.95
CA PRO A 7 -11.95 -14.34 19.29
C PRO A 7 -11.76 -14.09 20.79
N ASP A 8 -12.40 -14.89 21.65
CA ASP A 8 -12.21 -14.85 23.10
C ASP A 8 -11.16 -15.90 23.54
N PRO A 9 -9.97 -15.47 24.02
CA PRO A 9 -8.94 -16.38 24.53
C PRO A 9 -9.43 -17.30 25.65
N ALA A 10 -10.34 -16.82 26.51
CA ALA A 10 -10.91 -17.62 27.59
C ALA A 10 -11.79 -18.75 27.06
N MET A 11 -12.57 -18.47 26.03
CA MET A 11 -13.38 -19.48 25.36
C MET A 11 -12.49 -20.53 24.68
N ALA A 12 -11.45 -20.11 23.95
CA ALA A 12 -10.50 -21.04 23.31
C ALA A 12 -9.84 -21.98 24.34
N ALA A 13 -9.37 -21.43 25.46
CA ALA A 13 -8.75 -22.22 26.53
C ALA A 13 -9.74 -23.20 27.16
N LYS A 14 -10.98 -22.76 27.42
CA LYS A 14 -12.05 -23.60 27.98
C LYS A 14 -12.38 -24.76 27.07
N ILE A 15 -12.52 -24.53 25.77
CA ILE A 15 -12.80 -25.58 24.78
C ILE A 15 -11.63 -26.57 24.74
N ALA A 16 -10.39 -26.09 24.59
CA ALA A 16 -9.22 -26.96 24.49
C ALA A 16 -9.04 -27.87 25.72
N ASN A 17 -9.15 -27.30 26.92
CA ASN A 17 -9.07 -28.06 28.17
C ASN A 17 -10.23 -29.06 28.29
N LYS A 18 -11.46 -28.64 27.95
CA LYS A 18 -12.62 -29.54 28.06
C LYS A 18 -12.54 -30.71 27.07
N THR A 19 -12.05 -30.46 25.85
CA THR A 19 -11.78 -31.52 24.87
C THR A 19 -10.74 -32.51 25.40
N ALA A 20 -9.65 -32.01 26.02
CA ALA A 20 -8.63 -32.88 26.61
C ALA A 20 -9.16 -33.73 27.77
N ASP A 21 -10.00 -33.14 28.63
CA ASP A 21 -10.61 -33.85 29.77
C ASP A 21 -11.58 -34.96 29.31
N VAL A 22 -12.45 -34.66 28.35
CA VAL A 22 -13.39 -35.65 27.80
C VAL A 22 -12.63 -36.77 27.10
N PHE A 23 -11.61 -36.42 26.31
CA PHE A 23 -10.76 -37.40 25.64
C PHE A 23 -10.06 -38.33 26.64
N LYS A 24 -9.47 -37.78 27.71
CA LYS A 24 -8.86 -38.58 28.78
C LYS A 24 -9.85 -39.56 29.41
N ASN A 25 -11.08 -39.12 29.66
CA ASN A 25 -12.09 -39.96 30.31
C ASN A 25 -12.64 -41.06 29.40
N GLU A 26 -12.80 -40.78 28.10
CA GLU A 26 -13.35 -41.78 27.16
C GLU A 26 -12.30 -42.80 26.72
N ILE A 27 -11.03 -42.39 26.58
CA ILE A 27 -9.99 -43.28 26.06
C ILE A 27 -9.62 -44.39 27.06
N VAL A 28 -9.71 -44.10 28.36
CA VAL A 28 -9.53 -45.10 29.43
C VAL A 28 -10.60 -46.20 29.31
N LYS A 29 -11.84 -45.84 28.96
CA LYS A 29 -12.95 -46.80 28.80
C LYS A 29 -12.83 -47.65 27.54
N ILE A 30 -12.34 -47.07 26.44
CA ILE A 30 -12.31 -47.75 25.13
C ILE A 30 -11.05 -48.62 24.99
N MET A 31 -9.90 -48.13 25.44
CA MET A 31 -8.60 -48.77 25.21
C MET A 31 -8.01 -49.47 26.45
N ASN A 32 -8.74 -49.50 27.58
CA ASN A 32 -8.32 -50.13 28.83
C ASN A 32 -6.87 -49.78 29.24
N ILE A 33 -6.54 -48.49 29.13
CA ILE A 33 -5.23 -47.92 29.47
C ILE A 33 -5.38 -47.03 30.69
N ASP A 34 -4.55 -47.26 31.71
CA ASP A 34 -4.69 -46.61 33.01
C ASP A 34 -3.96 -45.27 33.13
N ASN A 35 -2.98 -45.01 32.24
CA ASN A 35 -2.04 -43.91 32.44
C ASN A 35 -2.10 -42.87 31.32
N VAL A 36 -3.19 -42.10 31.28
CA VAL A 36 -3.35 -40.95 30.38
C VAL A 36 -3.21 -39.65 31.17
N SER A 37 -2.24 -38.83 30.78
CA SER A 37 -1.95 -37.54 31.42
C SER A 37 -1.96 -36.40 30.40
N ILE A 38 -2.45 -35.24 30.82
CA ILE A 38 -2.44 -34.02 30.02
C ILE A 38 -1.08 -33.36 30.19
N LEU A 39 -0.29 -33.28 29.11
CA LEU A 39 1.06 -32.74 29.15
C LEU A 39 1.10 -31.23 29.40
N SER A 40 0.15 -30.48 28.83
CA SER A 40 0.05 -29.03 28.97
C SER A 40 -1.40 -28.60 28.85
N LYS A 41 -1.85 -27.79 29.81
CA LYS A 41 -3.18 -27.19 29.80
C LYS A 41 -3.15 -25.89 28.98
N ALA A 42 -4.28 -25.55 28.36
CA ALA A 42 -4.44 -24.26 27.72
C ALA A 42 -4.60 -23.18 28.80
N GLU A 43 -3.73 -22.17 28.78
CA GLU A 43 -3.71 -21.05 29.71
C GLU A 43 -3.90 -19.73 28.95
N VAL A 44 -4.71 -18.83 29.51
CA VAL A 44 -4.87 -17.47 29.01
C VAL A 44 -3.86 -16.58 29.74
N LYS A 45 -2.92 -15.99 29.01
CA LYS A 45 -2.02 -14.97 29.56
C LYS A 45 -2.64 -13.59 29.33
N GLU A 46 -2.52 -12.69 30.30
CA GLU A 46 -3.12 -11.33 30.23
C GLU A 46 -2.67 -10.50 29.03
N ASN A 47 -1.50 -10.82 28.45
CA ASN A 47 -0.92 -10.10 27.30
C ASN A 47 -0.85 -10.96 26.01
N GLN A 48 -1.85 -11.82 25.76
CA GLN A 48 -1.89 -12.58 24.49
C GLN A 48 -2.25 -11.66 23.32
N ALA A 49 -1.26 -11.37 22.47
CA ALA A 49 -1.49 -10.70 21.21
C ALA A 49 -2.29 -11.62 20.26
N PRO A 50 -3.30 -11.10 19.54
CA PRO A 50 -4.03 -11.87 18.55
C PRO A 50 -3.09 -12.42 17.47
N VAL A 51 -3.24 -13.70 17.14
CA VAL A 51 -2.46 -14.31 16.06
C VAL A 51 -2.84 -13.74 14.69
N LYS A 52 -4.09 -13.30 14.52
CA LYS A 52 -4.67 -12.70 13.30
C LYS A 52 -5.87 -11.80 13.67
N PRO A 53 -6.22 -10.80 12.84
CA PRO A 53 -5.48 -10.33 11.66
C PRO A 53 -4.22 -9.53 12.06
N LYS A 54 -3.26 -9.40 11.12
CA LYS A 54 -2.05 -8.57 11.30
C LYS A 54 -2.27 -7.23 10.58
N PRO A 55 -2.89 -6.21 11.21
CA PRO A 55 -3.37 -5.01 10.52
C PRO A 55 -2.24 -4.24 9.83
N LEU A 56 -1.08 -4.11 10.45
CA LEU A 56 0.09 -3.43 9.86
C LEU A 56 0.58 -4.13 8.58
N LEU A 57 0.65 -5.46 8.60
CA LEU A 57 1.05 -6.24 7.43
C LEU A 57 0.03 -6.09 6.30
N ASN A 58 -1.26 -6.22 6.62
CA ASN A 58 -2.33 -6.09 5.64
C ASN A 58 -2.35 -4.69 5.02
N MET A 59 -2.12 -3.64 5.82
CA MET A 59 -2.03 -2.26 5.36
C MET A 59 -0.81 -2.04 4.45
N ALA A 60 0.36 -2.59 4.81
CA ALA A 60 1.55 -2.50 3.99
C ALA A 60 1.36 -3.16 2.61
N ILE A 61 0.73 -4.35 2.58
CA ILE A 61 0.38 -5.03 1.33
C ILE A 61 -0.60 -4.19 0.51
N ALA A 62 -1.67 -3.69 1.13
CA ALA A 62 -2.66 -2.86 0.45
C ALA A 62 -2.05 -1.58 -0.14
N PHE A 63 -1.12 -0.94 0.58
CA PHE A 63 -0.41 0.24 0.10
C PHE A 63 0.42 -0.05 -1.16
N VAL A 64 1.21 -1.13 -1.14
CA VAL A 64 2.03 -1.53 -2.30
C VAL A 64 1.16 -1.88 -3.50
N VAL A 65 0.11 -2.67 -3.29
CA VAL A 65 -0.84 -3.04 -4.35
C VAL A 65 -1.55 -1.80 -4.92
N GLY A 66 -1.94 -0.87 -4.05
CA GLY A 66 -2.54 0.40 -4.46
C GLY A 66 -1.61 1.24 -5.33
N LEU A 67 -0.33 1.37 -4.98
CA LEU A 67 0.66 2.06 -5.81
C LEU A 67 0.88 1.39 -7.15
N MET A 68 1.04 0.06 -7.17
CA MET A 68 1.20 -0.69 -8.43
C MET A 68 -0.01 -0.52 -9.34
N THR A 69 -1.22 -0.57 -8.76
CA THR A 69 -2.46 -0.39 -9.50
C THR A 69 -2.59 1.05 -10.00
N GLY A 70 -2.24 2.06 -9.19
CA GLY A 70 -2.28 3.47 -9.59
C GLY A 70 -1.34 3.79 -10.74
N VAL A 71 -0.09 3.29 -10.67
CA VAL A 71 0.88 3.44 -11.76
C VAL A 71 0.40 2.68 -13.01
N GLY A 72 -0.07 1.44 -12.84
CA GLY A 72 -0.61 0.65 -13.96
C GLY A 72 -1.81 1.33 -14.63
N LEU A 73 -2.71 1.93 -13.86
CA LEU A 73 -3.85 2.69 -14.38
C LEU A 73 -3.42 3.95 -15.10
N ALA A 74 -2.40 4.68 -14.61
CA ALA A 74 -1.86 5.84 -15.31
C ALA A 74 -1.32 5.45 -16.70
N PHE A 75 -0.55 4.36 -16.79
CA PHE A 75 -0.08 3.84 -18.08
C PHE A 75 -1.21 3.33 -18.97
N LEU A 76 -2.22 2.69 -18.40
CA LEU A 76 -3.39 2.25 -19.17
C LEU A 76 -4.15 3.43 -19.77
N LEU A 77 -4.36 4.50 -18.99
CA LEU A 77 -5.02 5.71 -19.47
C LEU A 77 -4.18 6.38 -20.58
N GLU A 78 -2.87 6.48 -20.41
CA GLU A 78 -1.97 7.02 -21.44
C GLU A 78 -1.99 6.16 -22.70
N TYR A 79 -2.02 4.83 -22.57
CA TYR A 79 -2.11 3.92 -23.71
C TYR A 79 -3.43 4.04 -24.48
N LEU A 80 -4.53 4.34 -23.78
CA LEU A 80 -5.85 4.54 -24.39
C LEU A 80 -6.03 5.96 -24.96
N ASP A 81 -5.13 6.90 -24.63
CA ASP A 81 -5.16 8.26 -25.15
C ASP A 81 -4.48 8.31 -26.53
N ASN A 82 -5.24 8.69 -27.56
CA ASN A 82 -4.75 8.82 -28.93
C ASN A 82 -4.39 10.27 -29.30
N THR A 83 -4.22 11.15 -28.32
CA THR A 83 -3.90 12.57 -28.55
C THR A 83 -2.40 12.78 -28.73
N ILE A 84 -2.01 13.60 -29.71
CA ILE A 84 -0.62 14.03 -29.91
C ILE A 84 -0.32 15.16 -28.92
N LYS A 85 0.57 14.91 -27.95
CA LYS A 85 0.91 15.92 -26.92
C LYS A 85 2.39 16.28 -26.92
N THR A 86 3.24 15.39 -27.40
CA THR A 86 4.69 15.56 -27.37
C THR A 86 5.29 15.52 -28.77
N GLU A 87 6.50 16.07 -28.89
CA GLU A 87 7.31 16.01 -30.12
C GLU A 87 7.51 14.55 -30.55
N THR A 88 7.78 13.66 -29.59
CA THR A 88 7.91 12.21 -29.82
C THR A 88 6.65 11.59 -30.42
N ASP A 89 5.45 12.03 -30.00
CA ASP A 89 4.19 11.54 -30.56
C ASP A 89 4.06 11.95 -32.03
N VAL A 90 4.45 13.18 -32.37
CA VAL A 90 4.48 13.70 -33.74
C VAL A 90 5.44 12.88 -34.61
N GLU A 91 6.67 12.66 -34.14
CA GLU A 91 7.67 11.87 -34.87
C GLU A 91 7.20 10.43 -35.09
N LYS A 92 6.60 9.81 -34.07
CA LYS A 92 6.13 8.42 -34.13
C LYS A 92 4.94 8.24 -35.07
N HIS A 93 4.02 9.21 -35.14
CA HIS A 93 2.84 9.11 -36.00
C HIS A 93 3.09 9.56 -37.44
N LEU A 94 3.93 10.58 -37.65
CA LEU A 94 4.20 11.12 -38.98
C LEU A 94 5.48 10.55 -39.63
N GLY A 95 6.37 9.95 -38.85
CA GLY A 95 7.64 9.38 -39.33
C GLY A 95 8.68 10.42 -39.75
N LEU A 96 8.50 11.68 -39.35
CA LEU A 96 9.36 12.80 -39.71
C LEU A 96 10.02 13.37 -38.45
N PRO A 97 11.31 13.77 -38.51
CA PRO A 97 11.99 14.38 -37.36
C PRO A 97 11.43 15.77 -37.05
N VAL A 98 11.31 16.10 -35.77
CA VAL A 98 10.88 17.43 -35.31
C VAL A 98 12.06 18.41 -35.46
N LEU A 99 11.88 19.46 -36.25
CA LEU A 99 12.92 20.45 -36.53
C LEU A 99 12.99 21.58 -35.49
N GLY A 100 11.94 21.76 -34.69
CA GLY A 100 11.86 22.75 -33.63
C GLY A 100 10.43 23.00 -33.15
N ALA A 101 10.28 23.45 -31.91
CA ALA A 101 9.01 23.79 -31.29
C ALA A 101 8.83 25.31 -31.18
N VAL A 102 7.64 25.81 -31.53
CA VAL A 102 7.27 27.22 -31.37
C VAL A 102 6.25 27.33 -30.25
N SER A 103 6.68 27.87 -29.11
CA SER A 103 5.81 28.08 -27.96
C SER A 103 4.91 29.31 -28.15
N ILE A 104 3.64 29.17 -27.81
CA ILE A 104 2.69 30.28 -27.82
C ILE A 104 2.87 31.06 -26.52
N ILE A 105 3.42 32.28 -26.58
CA ILE A 105 3.54 33.16 -25.42
C ILE A 105 2.24 33.94 -25.29
N SER A 106 1.54 33.82 -24.15
CA SER A 106 0.34 34.61 -23.92
C SER A 106 0.67 36.10 -23.75
N ALA A 107 -0.30 36.97 -24.05
CA ALA A 107 -0.13 38.42 -23.89
C ALA A 107 0.16 38.81 -22.42
N GLU A 108 -0.38 38.05 -21.46
CA GLU A 108 -0.15 38.22 -20.02
C GLU A 108 1.28 37.84 -19.61
N GLU A 109 1.80 36.71 -20.11
CA GLU A 109 3.19 36.29 -19.89
C GLU A 109 4.18 37.25 -20.55
N SER A 110 3.85 37.75 -21.74
CA SER A 110 4.64 38.78 -22.44
C SER A 110 4.72 40.08 -21.65
N LYS A 111 3.61 40.51 -21.03
CA LYS A 111 3.57 41.69 -20.16
C LYS A 111 4.37 41.48 -18.87
N LYS A 112 4.27 40.31 -18.23
CA LYS A 112 5.06 39.97 -17.04
C LYS A 112 6.56 39.93 -17.34
N ALA A 113 6.97 39.28 -18.43
CA ALA A 113 8.35 39.24 -18.88
C ALA A 113 8.90 40.66 -19.17
N LYS A 114 8.14 41.50 -19.88
CA LYS A 114 8.53 42.91 -20.12
C LYS A 114 8.66 43.73 -18.83
N LYS A 115 7.73 43.55 -17.87
CA LYS A 115 7.74 44.25 -16.58
C LYS A 115 8.92 43.83 -15.70
N GLN A 116 9.30 42.56 -15.75
CA GLN A 116 10.44 42.02 -15.00
C GLN A 116 11.77 42.53 -15.58
N VAL A 117 11.91 42.56 -16.91
CA VAL A 117 13.07 43.13 -17.59
C VAL A 117 13.21 44.63 -17.34
N SER A 118 12.12 45.40 -17.36
CA SER A 118 12.17 46.84 -17.07
C SER A 118 12.54 47.15 -15.62
N MET A 119 12.10 46.30 -14.67
CA MET A 119 12.40 46.46 -13.25
C MET A 119 13.85 46.07 -12.90
N VAL A 120 14.47 45.14 -13.64
CA VAL A 120 15.89 44.81 -13.50
C VAL A 120 16.77 45.94 -14.07
N LYS A 121 16.36 46.55 -15.19
CA LYS A 121 17.11 47.64 -15.83
C LYS A 121 17.22 48.90 -14.95
N THR A 122 16.12 49.32 -14.32
CA THR A 122 16.11 50.50 -13.44
C THR A 122 16.88 50.32 -12.12
N ARG A 123 17.20 49.08 -11.72
CA ARG A 123 18.02 48.81 -10.52
C ARG A 123 19.52 48.91 -10.76
N GLY A 124 19.97 48.80 -12.02
CA GLY A 124 21.38 48.95 -12.40
C GLY A 124 21.80 50.40 -12.64
N GLU A 125 20.85 51.28 -12.98
CA GLU A 125 21.11 52.69 -13.33
C GLU A 125 21.20 53.62 -12.10
N THR A 126 20.86 53.16 -10.88
CA THR A 126 20.82 54.01 -9.66
C THR A 126 22.07 53.95 -8.79
N ILE A 127 23.13 53.22 -9.18
CA ILE A 127 24.41 53.15 -8.46
C ILE A 127 25.50 53.78 -9.35
N GLY A 128 25.39 55.09 -9.61
CA GLY A 128 26.31 55.76 -10.52
C GLY A 128 25.91 57.18 -10.85
N SER A 129 25.72 58.02 -9.83
CA SER A 129 25.70 59.48 -9.93
C SER A 129 26.20 60.06 -8.62
#